data_AF-A0A346R0G5-F1
#
_entry.id   AF-A0A346R0G5-F1
#
_cell.length_a   1.000
_cell.length_b   1.000
_cell.length_c   1.000
_cell.angle_alpha   90.00
_cell.angle_beta   90.00
_cell.angle_gamma   90.00
#
_symmetry.space_group_name_H-M   'P 1'
#
loop_
_entity.id
_entity.type
_entity.pdbx_description
1 polymer ?
#
loop_
_entity_poly.entity_id
_entity_poly.type
_entity_poly.pdbx_seq_one_letter_code
_entity_poly.pdbx_strand_id
1 'polypeptide(L)'
;MSWGLLIGRPYHAVFPRRKAIPARPLLPTITSCRWTGGCPMETSPRGRAFIAEHEGVVLKTYRCPAGVLTIGVGHTARAGGLVPKPGMRITHAQAMALLAQDVKRFEKRVTATGAFAAQKPFEGATSFDFNSGRIHNASWVKHYAANKFAAAEASLMQWTKGDGKVLPGLVRRRKAEADLIFRGQYGRLRSETTAGLSASGPSVSTDRREVEAYQAQLKALGFYKGPVDGHRGPDTRNAVLAFQRSHPHLDDDGIVGPATRAALIRAMNLRKRAAQTTAAAGGSGGGVAAADQSPVVNHVTGVDLTAWGVGIGLAVLLVAGAFFAWRYRDEIRHLLGRL
;
A
#
# COMPACT_ATOMS: atom_id res chain seq x y z
N MET A 1 -20.07 -13.28 -96.31
CA MET A 1 -20.44 -12.98 -94.92
C MET A 1 -20.69 -14.29 -94.19
N SER A 2 -19.69 -14.84 -93.51
CA SER A 2 -19.89 -15.90 -92.49
C SER A 2 -18.53 -16.16 -91.86
N TRP A 3 -18.37 -15.88 -90.57
CA TRP A 3 -17.23 -16.37 -89.80
C TRP A 3 -17.76 -17.36 -88.77
N GLY A 4 -17.51 -18.63 -89.08
CA GLY A 4 -17.74 -19.77 -88.22
C GLY A 4 -16.60 -19.96 -87.23
N LEU A 5 -17.02 -20.39 -86.04
CA LEU A 5 -16.29 -20.79 -84.86
C LEU A 5 -15.21 -21.85 -85.13
N LEU A 6 -14.01 -21.69 -84.56
CA LEU A 6 -13.12 -22.81 -84.26
C LEU A 6 -12.38 -22.58 -82.94
N ILE A 7 -12.35 -23.65 -82.18
CA ILE A 7 -12.11 -23.77 -80.74
C ILE A 7 -10.63 -24.14 -80.56
N GLY A 8 -9.89 -23.42 -79.71
CA GLY A 8 -8.46 -23.63 -79.49
C GLY A 8 -8.08 -23.79 -78.01
N ARG A 9 -7.84 -25.06 -77.63
CA ARG A 9 -6.93 -25.62 -76.60
C ARG A 9 -6.69 -24.84 -75.27
N PRO A 10 -6.96 -25.46 -74.10
CA PRO A 10 -6.49 -24.94 -72.82
C PRO A 10 -5.01 -25.27 -72.58
N TYR A 11 -4.25 -24.26 -72.14
CA TYR A 11 -2.87 -24.39 -71.67
C TYR A 11 -2.82 -25.06 -70.29
N HIS A 12 -1.98 -26.08 -70.17
CA HIS A 12 -1.60 -26.71 -68.90
C HIS A 12 -0.71 -25.77 -68.08
N ALA A 13 -1.20 -25.31 -66.93
CA ALA A 13 -0.37 -24.70 -65.89
C ALA A 13 -0.15 -25.71 -64.76
N VAL A 14 1.11 -26.16 -64.63
CA VAL A 14 1.60 -27.05 -63.60
C VAL A 14 1.66 -26.28 -62.27
N PHE A 15 0.79 -26.62 -61.32
CA PHE A 15 0.91 -26.13 -59.93
C PHE A 15 1.80 -27.08 -59.11
N PRO A 16 2.80 -26.56 -58.38
CA PRO A 16 3.63 -27.40 -57.51
C PRO A 16 2.79 -27.96 -56.37
N ARG A 17 2.95 -29.26 -56.09
CA ARG A 17 2.32 -29.97 -54.97
C ARG A 17 2.66 -29.27 -53.66
N ARG A 18 1.70 -28.58 -53.05
CA ARG A 18 1.82 -28.13 -51.65
C ARG A 18 1.90 -29.38 -50.78
N LYS A 19 3.02 -29.56 -50.08
CA LYS A 19 3.16 -30.60 -49.05
C LYS A 19 2.01 -30.43 -48.06
N ALA A 20 1.29 -31.52 -47.78
CA ALA A 20 0.23 -31.54 -46.78
C ALA A 20 0.79 -31.06 -45.43
N ILE A 21 0.21 -29.99 -44.89
CA ILE A 21 0.45 -29.56 -43.51
C ILE A 21 -0.19 -30.64 -42.63
N PRO A 22 0.54 -31.33 -41.74
CA PRO A 22 -0.09 -32.26 -40.81
C PRO A 22 -1.07 -31.49 -39.93
N ALA A 23 -2.31 -31.97 -39.88
CA ALA A 23 -3.36 -31.39 -39.04
C ALA A 23 -2.85 -31.27 -37.60
N ARG A 24 -2.76 -30.02 -37.11
CA ARG A 24 -2.46 -29.72 -35.71
C ARG A 24 -3.53 -30.41 -34.87
N PRO A 25 -3.19 -31.28 -33.90
CA PRO A 25 -4.21 -31.90 -33.07
C PRO A 25 -4.97 -30.79 -32.37
N LEU A 26 -6.29 -30.77 -32.58
CA LEU A 26 -7.20 -29.89 -31.88
C LEU A 26 -6.95 -30.13 -30.38
N LEU A 27 -6.49 -29.08 -29.69
CA LEU A 27 -6.40 -29.09 -28.23
C LEU A 27 -7.75 -29.60 -27.71
N PRO A 28 -7.78 -30.58 -26.80
CA PRO A 28 -9.03 -31.05 -26.26
C PRO A 28 -9.75 -29.85 -25.66
N THR A 29 -10.92 -29.54 -26.22
CA THR A 29 -11.90 -28.66 -25.59
C THR A 29 -12.03 -29.15 -24.15
N ILE A 30 -11.84 -28.25 -23.19
CA ILE A 30 -11.90 -28.55 -21.76
C ILE A 30 -13.29 -29.12 -21.48
N THR A 31 -13.38 -30.45 -21.54
CA THR A 31 -14.54 -31.21 -21.11
C THR A 31 -14.69 -30.95 -19.63
N SER A 32 -15.85 -30.42 -19.28
CA SER A 32 -16.31 -30.09 -17.93
C SER A 32 -15.77 -31.06 -16.87
N CYS A 33 -14.98 -30.54 -15.94
CA CYS A 33 -14.72 -31.21 -14.68
C CYS A 33 -16.04 -31.28 -13.88
N ARG A 34 -16.77 -32.39 -14.04
CA ARG A 34 -17.85 -32.77 -13.12
C ARG A 34 -17.20 -33.42 -11.89
N TRP A 35 -16.72 -32.58 -10.98
CA TRP A 35 -16.32 -33.00 -9.63
C TRP A 35 -17.57 -33.06 -8.74
N THR A 36 -17.84 -34.22 -8.15
CA THR A 36 -18.94 -34.46 -7.20
C THR A 36 -18.62 -34.03 -5.77
N GLY A 37 -17.52 -33.32 -5.57
CA GLY A 37 -17.31 -32.41 -4.43
C GLY A 37 -16.96 -31.06 -5.01
N GLY A 38 -17.76 -30.02 -4.73
CA GLY A 38 -17.59 -28.70 -5.33
C GLY A 38 -16.13 -28.24 -5.25
N CYS A 39 -15.59 -27.68 -6.34
CA CYS A 39 -14.26 -27.08 -6.31
C CYS A 39 -14.17 -26.14 -5.10
N PRO A 40 -13.12 -26.25 -4.25
CA PRO A 40 -12.94 -25.32 -3.15
C PRO A 40 -12.95 -23.89 -3.71
N MET A 41 -13.75 -23.02 -3.09
CA MET A 41 -13.82 -21.62 -3.52
C MET A 41 -12.45 -20.98 -3.34
N GLU A 42 -12.03 -20.23 -4.36
CA GLU A 42 -10.81 -19.44 -4.37
C GLU A 42 -11.16 -17.97 -4.52
N THR A 43 -10.36 -17.08 -3.93
CA THR A 43 -10.54 -15.64 -4.03
C THR A 43 -10.29 -15.21 -5.47
N SER A 44 -11.27 -14.59 -6.12
CA SER A 44 -11.14 -14.11 -7.51
C SER A 44 -10.07 -13.00 -7.64
N PRO A 45 -9.62 -12.67 -8.87
CA PRO A 45 -8.76 -11.50 -9.09
C PRO A 45 -9.34 -10.21 -8.49
N ARG A 46 -10.66 -10.04 -8.53
CA ARG A 46 -11.34 -8.86 -7.98
C ARG A 46 -11.37 -8.88 -6.44
N GLY A 47 -11.60 -10.04 -5.83
CA GLY A 47 -11.46 -10.22 -4.38
C GLY A 47 -10.03 -9.98 -3.89
N ARG A 48 -9.02 -10.41 -4.66
CA ARG A 48 -7.61 -10.10 -4.33
C ARG A 48 -7.31 -8.61 -4.44
N ALA A 49 -7.84 -7.93 -5.47
CA ALA A 49 -7.70 -6.48 -5.59
C ALA A 49 -8.36 -5.74 -4.41
N PHE A 50 -9.53 -6.21 -3.96
CA PHE A 50 -10.21 -5.70 -2.77
C PHE A 50 -9.37 -5.85 -1.49
N ILE A 51 -8.73 -7.01 -1.28
CA ILE A 51 -7.80 -7.21 -0.16
C ILE A 51 -6.59 -6.26 -0.28
N ALA A 52 -6.00 -6.18 -1.47
CA ALA A 52 -4.83 -5.35 -1.74
C ALA A 52 -5.10 -3.85 -1.51
N GLU A 53 -6.33 -3.36 -1.77
CA GLU A 53 -6.72 -1.98 -1.51
C GLU A 53 -6.64 -1.61 -0.02
N HIS A 54 -7.00 -2.54 0.86
CA HIS A 54 -6.98 -2.33 2.31
C HIS A 54 -5.58 -2.48 2.92
N GLU A 55 -4.78 -3.40 2.41
CA GLU A 55 -3.42 -3.67 2.90
C GLU A 55 -2.37 -2.72 2.31
N GLY A 56 -2.61 -2.27 1.08
CA GLY A 56 -1.63 -1.58 0.24
C GLY A 56 -0.71 -2.54 -0.52
N VAL A 57 -0.18 -2.07 -1.65
CA VAL A 57 0.82 -2.77 -2.46
C VAL A 57 2.14 -2.02 -2.37
N VAL A 58 3.21 -2.67 -1.93
CA VAL A 58 4.55 -2.07 -1.86
C VAL A 58 5.51 -2.85 -2.76
N LEU A 59 5.98 -2.22 -3.84
CA LEU A 59 6.77 -2.91 -4.88
C LEU A 59 8.26 -3.05 -4.55
N LYS A 60 8.73 -2.40 -3.49
CA LYS A 60 10.09 -2.49 -2.97
C LYS A 60 10.08 -3.00 -1.53
N THR A 61 11.06 -3.80 -1.15
CA THR A 61 11.12 -4.29 0.24
C THR A 61 11.22 -3.16 1.25
N TYR A 62 10.44 -3.30 2.33
CA TYR A 62 10.46 -2.40 3.47
C TYR A 62 10.47 -3.20 4.79
N ARG A 63 10.82 -2.55 5.89
CA ARG A 63 10.64 -3.13 7.23
C ARG A 63 9.32 -2.66 7.81
N CYS A 64 8.48 -3.59 8.23
CA CYS A 64 7.27 -3.26 9.00
C CYS A 64 7.66 -2.75 10.42
N PRO A 65 6.72 -2.20 11.20
CA PRO A 65 6.99 -1.77 12.58
C PRO A 65 7.55 -2.87 13.49
N ALA A 66 7.27 -4.15 13.18
CA ALA A 66 7.82 -5.32 13.89
C ALA A 66 9.22 -5.74 13.39
N GLY A 67 9.87 -4.96 12.52
CA GLY A 67 11.24 -5.20 12.04
C GLY A 67 11.37 -6.23 10.91
N VAL A 68 10.28 -6.87 10.49
CA VAL A 68 10.27 -7.94 9.47
C VAL A 68 10.29 -7.34 8.05
N LEU A 69 11.13 -7.90 7.19
CA LEU A 69 11.17 -7.53 5.76
C LEU A 69 9.88 -7.98 5.07
N THR A 70 9.22 -7.04 4.42
CA THR A 70 7.90 -7.19 3.80
C THR A 70 7.92 -6.65 2.37
N ILE A 71 7.16 -7.26 1.46
CA ILE A 71 7.01 -6.82 0.05
C ILE A 71 5.59 -7.11 -0.46
N GLY A 72 5.18 -6.49 -1.56
CA GLY A 72 3.87 -6.72 -2.18
C GLY A 72 2.73 -6.35 -1.25
N VAL A 73 1.79 -7.28 -1.05
CA VAL A 73 0.62 -7.12 -0.19
C VAL A 73 0.89 -7.80 1.15
N GLY A 74 1.71 -7.17 1.99
CA GLY A 74 2.04 -7.70 3.32
C GLY A 74 2.83 -9.03 3.31
N HIS A 75 3.42 -9.42 2.18
CA HIS A 75 4.14 -10.70 2.03
C HIS A 75 5.44 -10.70 2.84
N THR A 76 5.65 -11.74 3.64
CA THR A 76 6.84 -11.94 4.47
C THR A 76 7.39 -13.35 4.26
N ALA A 77 8.65 -13.59 4.63
CA ALA A 77 9.28 -14.90 4.50
C ALA A 77 8.49 -16.05 5.17
N ARG A 78 7.71 -15.75 6.22
CA ARG A 78 6.86 -16.73 6.93
C ARG A 78 5.68 -17.23 6.08
N ALA A 79 5.27 -16.48 5.06
CA ALA A 79 4.22 -16.92 4.15
C ALA A 79 4.71 -18.04 3.21
N GLY A 80 6.03 -18.27 3.13
CA GLY A 80 6.64 -19.26 2.25
C GLY A 80 6.80 -18.75 0.81
N GLY A 81 7.56 -19.49 0.01
CA GLY A 81 7.86 -19.10 -1.36
C GLY A 81 8.96 -18.04 -1.44
N LEU A 82 8.62 -16.85 -1.94
CA LEU A 82 9.59 -15.76 -2.12
C LEU A 82 10.07 -15.24 -0.76
N VAL A 83 11.38 -15.15 -0.57
CA VAL A 83 11.96 -14.58 0.66
C VAL A 83 12.34 -13.12 0.37
N PRO A 84 11.69 -12.11 0.99
CA PRO A 84 12.02 -10.71 0.77
C PRO A 84 13.46 -10.39 1.19
N LYS A 85 14.25 -9.81 0.27
CA LYS A 85 15.63 -9.36 0.51
C LYS A 85 15.73 -7.83 0.50
N PRO A 86 16.65 -7.21 1.26
CA PRO A 86 16.87 -5.76 1.18
C PRO A 86 17.07 -5.29 -0.26
N GLY A 87 16.38 -4.23 -0.67
CA GLY A 87 16.50 -3.65 -2.02
C GLY A 87 15.73 -4.38 -3.12
N MET A 88 15.16 -5.56 -2.85
CA MET A 88 14.36 -6.32 -3.81
C MET A 88 13.14 -5.52 -4.31
N ARG A 89 12.88 -5.60 -5.61
CA ARG A 89 11.72 -4.99 -6.27
C ARG A 89 10.93 -6.05 -7.03
N ILE A 90 9.61 -5.89 -7.09
CA ILE A 90 8.69 -6.74 -7.85
C ILE A 90 7.71 -5.88 -8.66
N THR A 91 7.12 -6.45 -9.71
CA THR A 91 6.05 -5.81 -10.45
C THR A 91 4.72 -5.93 -9.72
N HIS A 92 3.73 -5.10 -10.08
CA HIS A 92 2.37 -5.22 -9.54
C HIS A 92 1.78 -6.62 -9.82
N ALA A 93 2.00 -7.17 -11.01
CA ALA A 93 1.55 -8.52 -11.35
C ALA A 93 2.19 -9.59 -10.45
N GLN A 94 3.49 -9.46 -10.15
CA GLN A 94 4.18 -10.34 -9.20
C GLN A 94 3.64 -10.18 -7.77
N ALA A 95 3.34 -8.95 -7.32
CA ALA A 95 2.74 -8.71 -6.02
C ALA A 95 1.35 -9.38 -5.90
N MET A 96 0.54 -9.32 -6.95
CA MET A 96 -0.77 -9.98 -6.99
C MET A 96 -0.65 -11.52 -7.07
N ALA A 97 0.40 -12.04 -7.72
CA ALA A 97 0.69 -13.47 -7.75
C ALA A 97 1.14 -14.00 -6.38
N LEU A 98 1.95 -13.22 -5.65
CA LEU A 98 2.31 -13.53 -4.26
C LEU A 98 1.07 -13.50 -3.36
N LEU A 99 0.22 -12.46 -3.49
CA LEU A 99 -1.03 -12.40 -2.75
C LEU A 99 -1.91 -13.63 -3.03
N ALA A 100 -2.01 -14.07 -4.29
CA ALA A 100 -2.77 -15.27 -4.66
C ALA A 100 -2.25 -16.55 -3.99
N GLN A 101 -0.97 -16.61 -3.62
CA GLN A 101 -0.42 -17.72 -2.84
C GLN A 101 -0.70 -17.53 -1.35
N ASP A 102 -0.49 -16.32 -0.83
CA ASP A 102 -0.65 -15.98 0.59
C ASP A 102 -2.08 -16.14 1.08
N VAL A 103 -3.08 -15.84 0.23
CA VAL A 103 -4.50 -15.96 0.59
C VAL A 103 -4.94 -17.40 0.81
N LYS A 104 -4.25 -18.40 0.24
CA LYS A 104 -4.66 -19.81 0.30
C LYS A 104 -4.82 -20.35 1.72
N ARG A 105 -3.99 -19.90 2.65
CA ARG A 105 -4.12 -20.31 4.06
C ARG A 105 -5.38 -19.73 4.72
N PHE A 106 -5.80 -18.54 4.30
CA PHE A 106 -7.01 -17.88 4.80
C PHE A 106 -8.25 -18.49 4.15
N GLU A 107 -8.21 -18.74 2.85
CA GLU A 107 -9.25 -19.47 2.10
C GLU A 107 -9.56 -20.81 2.76
N LYS A 108 -8.52 -21.60 3.11
CA LYS A 108 -8.69 -22.86 3.85
C LYS A 108 -9.41 -22.68 5.19
N ARG A 109 -9.08 -21.63 5.95
CA ARG A 109 -9.74 -21.34 7.24
C ARG A 109 -11.18 -20.89 7.06
N VAL A 110 -11.47 -20.10 6.03
CA VAL A 110 -12.84 -19.67 5.70
C VAL A 110 -13.67 -20.86 5.23
N THR A 111 -13.15 -21.71 4.35
CA THR A 111 -13.81 -22.94 3.90
C THR A 111 -14.13 -23.87 5.08
N ALA A 112 -13.20 -24.01 6.03
CA ALA A 112 -13.40 -24.84 7.23
C ALA A 112 -14.53 -24.35 8.14
N THR A 113 -14.98 -23.08 8.02
CA THR A 113 -16.15 -22.61 8.76
C THR A 113 -17.46 -23.22 8.26
N GLY A 114 -17.51 -23.68 7.01
CA GLY A 114 -18.72 -24.16 6.35
C GLY A 114 -19.81 -23.10 6.13
N ALA A 115 -19.57 -21.84 6.50
CA ALA A 115 -20.61 -20.81 6.55
C ALA A 115 -20.87 -20.14 5.18
N PHE A 116 -19.91 -20.17 4.26
CA PHE A 116 -19.94 -19.36 3.04
C PHE A 116 -19.96 -20.28 1.81
N ALA A 117 -21.11 -20.36 1.14
CA ALA A 117 -21.27 -21.12 -0.11
C ALA A 117 -21.24 -20.23 -1.37
N ALA A 118 -21.34 -18.91 -1.21
CA ALA A 118 -21.31 -17.95 -2.31
C ALA A 118 -19.97 -17.20 -2.36
N GLN A 119 -19.53 -16.88 -3.57
CA GLN A 119 -18.22 -16.28 -3.86
C GLN A 119 -17.97 -14.99 -3.09
N LYS A 120 -18.90 -14.03 -3.13
CA LYS A 120 -18.68 -12.70 -2.54
C LYS A 120 -18.61 -12.71 -1.01
N PRO A 121 -19.52 -13.40 -0.28
CA PRO A 121 -19.36 -13.64 1.15
C PRO A 121 -18.04 -14.32 1.50
N PHE A 122 -17.63 -15.33 0.72
CA PHE A 122 -16.36 -16.02 0.93
C PHE A 122 -15.15 -15.09 0.80
N GLU A 123 -15.13 -14.22 -0.22
CA GLU A 123 -14.05 -13.26 -0.43
C GLU A 123 -14.02 -12.18 0.66
N GLY A 124 -15.18 -11.67 1.08
CA GLY A 124 -15.25 -10.74 2.20
C GLY A 124 -14.79 -11.35 3.52
N ALA A 125 -15.17 -12.61 3.79
CA ALA A 125 -14.69 -13.37 4.94
C ALA A 125 -13.17 -13.62 4.88
N THR A 126 -12.64 -13.87 3.68
CA THR A 126 -11.19 -14.03 3.45
C THR A 126 -10.46 -12.72 3.71
N SER A 127 -10.98 -11.56 3.27
CA SER A 127 -10.42 -10.25 3.59
C SER A 127 -10.42 -9.96 5.10
N PHE A 128 -11.51 -10.32 5.78
CA PHE A 128 -11.62 -10.19 7.23
C PHE A 128 -10.57 -11.03 7.95
N ASP A 129 -10.39 -12.28 7.53
CA ASP A 129 -9.42 -13.19 8.14
C ASP A 129 -7.98 -12.81 7.81
N PHE A 130 -7.73 -12.26 6.61
CA PHE A 130 -6.43 -11.71 6.24
C PHE A 130 -5.99 -10.60 7.22
N ASN A 131 -6.93 -9.75 7.62
CA ASN A 131 -6.70 -8.68 8.59
C ASN A 131 -6.54 -9.17 10.03
N SER A 132 -7.46 -10.03 10.46
CA SER A 132 -7.68 -10.31 11.89
C SER A 132 -7.08 -11.64 12.34
N GLY A 133 -6.97 -12.62 11.43
CA GLY A 133 -6.61 -14.01 11.72
C GLY A 133 -7.60 -14.74 12.63
N ARG A 134 -8.82 -14.22 12.81
CA ARG A 134 -9.76 -14.65 13.85
C ARG A 134 -11.10 -15.16 13.31
N ILE A 135 -11.18 -15.58 12.04
CA ILE A 135 -12.45 -16.04 11.44
C ILE A 135 -13.17 -17.12 12.25
N HIS A 136 -12.44 -18.07 12.83
CA HIS A 136 -12.99 -19.19 13.62
C HIS A 136 -13.65 -18.76 14.94
N ASN A 137 -13.24 -17.63 15.50
CA ASN A 137 -13.76 -17.11 16.77
C ASN A 137 -14.77 -15.97 16.60
N ALA A 138 -14.96 -15.48 15.38
CA ALA A 138 -15.79 -14.32 15.13
C ALA A 138 -17.28 -14.69 15.19
N SER A 139 -18.01 -14.11 16.15
CA SER A 139 -19.44 -14.38 16.36
C SER A 139 -20.30 -14.07 15.14
N TRP A 140 -19.91 -13.10 14.31
CA TRP A 140 -20.61 -12.78 13.06
C TRP A 140 -20.67 -13.97 12.09
N VAL A 141 -19.67 -14.85 12.09
CA VAL A 141 -19.65 -16.06 11.24
C VAL A 141 -20.73 -17.05 11.69
N LYS A 142 -20.92 -17.21 13.01
CA LYS A 142 -21.99 -18.04 13.58
C LYS A 142 -23.37 -17.47 13.24
N HIS A 143 -23.53 -16.15 13.34
CA HIS A 143 -24.77 -15.48 12.93
C HIS A 143 -25.04 -15.64 11.43
N TYR A 144 -24.01 -15.52 10.59
CA TYR A 144 -24.12 -15.72 9.15
C TYR A 144 -24.56 -17.15 8.81
N ALA A 145 -23.90 -18.17 9.39
CA ALA A 145 -24.26 -19.58 9.20
C ALA A 145 -25.69 -19.90 9.65
N ALA A 146 -26.20 -19.18 10.66
CA ALA A 146 -27.58 -19.30 11.13
C ALA A 146 -28.59 -18.42 10.35
N ASN A 147 -28.19 -17.84 9.20
CA ASN A 147 -28.98 -16.91 8.38
C ASN A 147 -29.47 -15.65 9.13
N LYS A 148 -28.82 -15.27 10.24
CA LYS A 148 -29.13 -14.07 11.03
C LYS A 148 -28.31 -12.88 10.51
N PHE A 149 -28.55 -12.47 9.25
CA PHE A 149 -27.69 -11.51 8.55
C PHE A 149 -27.57 -10.14 9.22
N ALA A 150 -28.67 -9.61 9.79
CA ALA A 150 -28.63 -8.33 10.51
C ALA A 150 -27.73 -8.40 11.76
N ALA A 151 -27.82 -9.48 12.54
CA ALA A 151 -26.96 -9.70 13.70
C ALA A 151 -25.51 -9.98 13.29
N ALA A 152 -25.29 -10.68 12.18
CA ALA A 152 -23.97 -10.91 11.61
C ALA A 152 -23.31 -9.59 11.21
N GLU A 153 -24.01 -8.72 10.48
CA GLU A 153 -23.48 -7.41 10.08
C GLU A 153 -23.17 -6.54 11.30
N ALA A 154 -24.08 -6.45 12.28
CA ALA A 154 -23.85 -5.70 13.50
C ALA A 154 -22.62 -6.21 14.27
N SER A 155 -22.45 -7.54 14.37
CA SER A 155 -21.29 -8.15 15.02
C SER A 155 -20.00 -7.94 14.24
N LEU A 156 -20.02 -7.97 12.90
CA LEU A 156 -18.86 -7.65 12.06
C LEU A 156 -18.39 -6.21 12.29
N MET A 157 -19.32 -5.26 12.42
CA MET A 157 -19.03 -3.85 12.65
C MET A 157 -18.42 -3.53 14.02
N GLN A 158 -18.38 -4.49 14.96
CA GLN A 158 -17.66 -4.35 16.23
C GLN A 158 -16.14 -4.57 16.09
N TRP A 159 -15.68 -5.16 14.98
CA TRP A 159 -14.26 -5.43 14.70
C TRP A 159 -13.50 -4.21 14.16
N THR A 160 -13.65 -3.09 14.86
CA THR A 160 -13.16 -1.76 14.44
C THR A 160 -12.15 -1.15 15.41
N LYS A 161 -11.77 -1.89 16.46
CA LYS A 161 -10.88 -1.42 17.52
C LYS A 161 -9.47 -1.98 17.39
N GLY A 162 -8.46 -1.17 17.73
CA GLY A 162 -7.08 -1.57 18.01
C GLY A 162 -6.61 -0.88 19.28
N ASP A 163 -5.93 -1.60 20.18
CA ASP A 163 -5.54 -1.13 21.52
C ASP A 163 -6.71 -0.47 22.30
N GLY A 164 -7.90 -1.08 22.20
CA GLY A 164 -9.12 -0.62 22.86
C GLY A 164 -9.80 0.59 22.21
N LYS A 165 -9.18 1.26 21.23
CA LYS A 165 -9.70 2.46 20.57
C LYS A 165 -10.28 2.15 19.21
N VAL A 166 -11.39 2.81 18.85
CA VAL A 166 -11.97 2.71 17.51
C VAL A 166 -11.03 3.36 16.50
N LEU A 167 -10.66 2.61 15.47
CA LEU A 167 -9.78 3.06 14.40
C LEU A 167 -10.62 3.37 13.15
N PRO A 168 -10.65 4.63 12.66
CA PRO A 168 -11.45 5.00 11.48
C PRO A 168 -11.15 4.15 10.24
N GLY A 169 -9.90 3.73 10.06
CA GLY A 169 -9.50 2.84 8.97
C GLY A 169 -10.16 1.45 9.05
N LEU A 170 -10.26 0.87 10.25
CA LEU A 170 -10.96 -0.41 10.44
C LEU A 170 -12.47 -0.26 10.28
N VAL A 171 -13.07 0.85 10.71
CA VAL A 171 -14.50 1.12 10.46
C VAL A 171 -14.80 1.09 8.96
N ARG A 172 -13.99 1.76 8.14
CA ARG A 172 -14.15 1.76 6.67
C ARG A 172 -13.96 0.37 6.07
N ARG A 173 -12.93 -0.35 6.50
CA ARG A 173 -12.68 -1.73 6.03
C ARG A 173 -13.83 -2.67 6.37
N ARG A 174 -14.29 -2.68 7.63
CA ARG A 174 -15.42 -3.52 8.06
C ARG A 174 -16.71 -3.16 7.32
N LYS A 175 -16.93 -1.88 7.02
CA LYS A 175 -18.05 -1.47 6.16
C LYS A 175 -17.91 -2.01 4.73
N ALA A 176 -16.75 -1.89 4.10
CA ALA A 176 -16.52 -2.41 2.75
C ALA A 176 -16.69 -3.94 2.68
N GLU A 177 -16.21 -4.65 3.70
CA GLU A 177 -16.41 -6.09 3.84
C GLU A 177 -17.89 -6.44 4.06
N ALA A 178 -18.62 -5.67 4.87
CA ALA A 178 -20.05 -5.85 5.04
C ALA A 178 -20.81 -5.64 3.72
N ASP A 179 -20.47 -4.61 2.94
CA ASP A 179 -21.05 -4.37 1.62
C ASP A 179 -20.76 -5.55 0.66
N LEU A 180 -19.56 -6.15 0.74
CA LEU A 180 -19.22 -7.32 -0.08
C LEU A 180 -19.96 -8.58 0.38
N ILE A 181 -20.03 -8.83 1.68
CA ILE A 181 -20.61 -10.03 2.27
C ILE A 181 -22.13 -10.03 2.15
N PHE A 182 -22.79 -8.95 2.56
CA PHE A 182 -24.24 -8.93 2.71
C PHE A 182 -24.96 -8.33 1.49
N ARG A 183 -24.26 -7.52 0.69
CA ARG A 183 -24.85 -6.82 -0.48
C ARG A 183 -24.21 -7.26 -1.79
N GLY A 184 -23.12 -8.03 -1.75
CA GLY A 184 -22.42 -8.48 -2.94
C GLY A 184 -21.72 -7.34 -3.70
N GLN A 185 -21.30 -6.28 -3.01
CA GLN A 185 -20.71 -5.10 -3.62
C GLN A 185 -19.29 -4.89 -3.09
N TYR A 186 -18.31 -4.79 -3.97
CA TYR A 186 -16.92 -4.47 -3.60
C TYR A 186 -16.72 -3.00 -3.14
N GLY A 187 -17.78 -2.26 -2.84
CA GLY A 187 -17.78 -0.80 -2.77
C GLY A 187 -17.74 -0.16 -4.16
N ARG A 188 -17.74 1.18 -4.24
CA ARG A 188 -17.61 1.95 -5.49
C ARG A 188 -16.19 1.80 -6.05
N LEU A 189 -15.82 0.59 -6.47
CA LEU A 189 -14.85 0.42 -7.54
C LEU A 189 -15.42 1.21 -8.70
N ARG A 190 -14.70 2.26 -9.13
CA ARG A 190 -15.02 2.99 -10.35
C ARG A 190 -15.36 1.95 -11.42
N SER A 191 -16.61 2.00 -11.86
CA SER A 191 -17.05 1.31 -13.05
C SER A 191 -16.27 1.91 -14.21
N GLU A 192 -15.13 1.33 -14.52
CA GLU A 192 -14.66 1.23 -15.89
C GLU A 192 -15.30 -0.09 -16.36
N THR A 193 -16.38 -0.10 -17.15
CA THR A 193 -16.67 0.75 -18.30
C THR A 193 -18.18 0.84 -18.52
N THR A 194 -18.65 2.01 -18.93
CA THR A 194 -19.98 2.35 -19.52
C THR A 194 -21.11 2.70 -18.55
N ALA A 195 -21.76 3.83 -18.91
CA ALA A 195 -23.05 4.35 -18.48
C ALA A 195 -23.12 5.20 -17.18
N GLY A 196 -23.25 6.51 -17.39
CA GLY A 196 -24.37 7.24 -16.80
C GLY A 196 -24.06 8.21 -15.66
N LEU A 197 -24.40 9.47 -15.89
CA LEU A 197 -24.36 10.60 -14.95
C LEU A 197 -25.40 10.50 -13.82
N SER A 198 -25.08 11.15 -12.68
CA SER A 198 -25.97 11.61 -11.57
C SER A 198 -26.57 10.53 -10.64
N ALA A 199 -26.68 10.65 -9.32
CA ALA A 199 -26.70 11.79 -8.40
C ALA A 199 -26.24 11.40 -6.96
N SER A 200 -25.73 12.42 -6.24
CA SER A 200 -25.63 12.65 -4.77
C SER A 200 -25.87 11.52 -3.73
N GLY A 201 -24.85 11.27 -2.88
CA GLY A 201 -24.90 10.52 -1.61
C GLY A 201 -23.50 10.38 -0.95
N PRO A 202 -23.35 10.15 0.37
CA PRO A 202 -22.30 10.75 1.20
C PRO A 202 -20.91 10.07 1.07
N SER A 203 -20.07 10.53 0.13
CA SER A 203 -18.62 10.20 0.12
C SER A 203 -17.71 11.41 0.00
N VAL A 204 -18.24 12.57 -0.41
CA VAL A 204 -17.44 13.78 -0.67
C VAL A 204 -16.82 14.34 0.61
N SER A 205 -17.51 14.28 1.76
CA SER A 205 -16.98 14.87 3.01
C SER A 205 -15.80 14.09 3.61
N THR A 206 -15.77 12.77 3.47
CA THR A 206 -14.67 11.94 4.00
C THR A 206 -13.46 11.99 3.09
N ASP A 207 -13.65 11.91 1.76
CA ASP A 207 -12.56 12.12 0.80
C ASP A 207 -11.96 13.52 0.95
N ARG A 208 -12.81 14.54 1.11
CA ARG A 208 -12.39 15.92 1.36
C ARG A 208 -11.61 16.05 2.67
N ARG A 209 -12.10 15.49 3.78
CA ARG A 209 -11.40 15.51 5.08
C ARG A 209 -10.05 14.79 5.05
N GLU A 210 -9.94 13.69 4.30
CA GLU A 210 -8.64 13.02 4.11
C GLU A 210 -7.67 13.89 3.30
N VAL A 211 -8.17 14.58 2.27
CA VAL A 211 -7.39 15.54 1.48
C VAL A 211 -6.95 16.72 2.33
N GLU A 212 -7.86 17.30 3.12
CA GLU A 212 -7.56 18.36 4.08
C GLU A 212 -6.49 17.91 5.07
N ALA A 213 -6.59 16.67 5.59
CA ALA A 213 -5.64 16.14 6.56
C ALA A 213 -4.21 16.02 5.99
N TYR A 214 -4.03 15.47 4.79
CA TYR A 214 -2.68 15.37 4.22
C TYR A 214 -2.20 16.70 3.63
N GLN A 215 -3.07 17.58 3.13
CA GLN A 215 -2.72 18.95 2.74
C GLN A 215 -2.19 19.73 3.95
N ALA A 216 -2.87 19.65 5.10
CA ALA A 216 -2.39 20.24 6.35
C ALA A 216 -1.04 19.64 6.78
N GLN A 217 -0.86 18.33 6.59
CA GLN A 217 0.41 17.68 6.90
C GLN A 217 1.55 18.18 6.00
N LEU A 218 1.33 18.17 4.68
CA LEU A 218 2.30 18.68 3.70
C LEU A 218 2.62 20.16 3.94
N LYS A 219 1.62 20.96 4.32
CA LYS A 219 1.78 22.39 4.63
C LYS A 219 2.66 22.61 5.84
N ALA A 220 2.37 21.93 6.94
CA ALA A 220 3.19 22.03 8.15
C ALA A 220 4.59 21.39 7.99
N LEU A 221 4.80 20.51 7.01
CA LEU A 221 6.13 20.01 6.63
C LEU A 221 6.85 20.91 5.61
N GLY A 222 6.21 21.97 5.11
CA GLY A 222 6.79 22.93 4.17
C GLY A 222 6.70 22.56 2.68
N PHE A 223 6.04 21.45 2.34
CA PHE A 223 5.90 20.97 0.96
C PHE A 223 4.70 21.59 0.22
N TYR A 224 3.69 22.08 0.94
CA TYR A 224 2.46 22.64 0.36
C TYR A 224 2.25 24.10 0.77
N LYS A 225 2.09 25.00 -0.21
CA LYS A 225 1.87 26.44 0.01
C LYS A 225 0.41 26.88 -0.20
N GLY A 226 -0.42 26.02 -0.77
CA GLY A 226 -1.82 26.31 -1.08
C GLY A 226 -2.77 26.30 0.12
N PRO A 227 -4.07 26.56 -0.13
CA PRO A 227 -5.13 26.46 0.88
C PRO A 227 -5.44 24.99 1.23
N VAL A 228 -5.79 24.72 2.50
CA VAL A 228 -6.26 23.39 2.92
C VAL A 228 -7.76 23.34 2.65
N ASP A 229 -8.12 23.05 1.40
CA ASP A 229 -9.48 23.12 0.87
C ASP A 229 -10.12 21.76 0.63
N GLY A 230 -9.33 20.68 0.72
CA GLY A 230 -9.77 19.31 0.47
C GLY A 230 -9.87 18.94 -1.01
N HIS A 231 -9.32 19.77 -1.91
CA HIS A 231 -9.31 19.54 -3.35
C HIS A 231 -7.96 18.97 -3.83
N ARG A 232 -7.99 17.92 -4.65
CA ARG A 232 -6.79 17.29 -5.24
C ARG A 232 -6.35 18.05 -6.49
N GLY A 233 -5.98 19.32 -6.33
CA GLY A 233 -5.51 20.18 -7.41
C GLY A 233 -4.05 19.93 -7.82
N PRO A 234 -3.58 20.58 -8.89
CA PRO A 234 -2.19 20.49 -9.35
C PRO A 234 -1.17 20.81 -8.24
N ASP A 235 -1.42 21.83 -7.43
CA ASP A 235 -0.52 22.22 -6.33
C ASP A 235 -0.44 21.16 -5.23
N THR A 236 -1.56 20.51 -4.93
CA THR A 236 -1.60 19.40 -3.97
C THR A 236 -0.81 18.21 -4.49
N ARG A 237 -0.94 17.88 -5.78
CA ARG A 237 -0.14 16.82 -6.42
C ARG A 237 1.35 17.15 -6.43
N ASN A 238 1.72 18.39 -6.76
CA ASN A 238 3.11 18.84 -6.76
C ASN A 238 3.74 18.77 -5.36
N ALA A 239 2.98 19.12 -4.31
CA ALA A 239 3.44 18.98 -2.94
C ALA A 239 3.65 17.51 -2.53
N VAL A 240 2.75 16.61 -2.95
CA VAL A 240 2.89 15.17 -2.71
C VAL A 240 4.13 14.64 -3.43
N LEU A 241 4.35 15.02 -4.70
CA LEU A 241 5.54 14.66 -5.46
C LEU A 241 6.82 15.17 -4.81
N ALA A 242 6.85 16.44 -4.37
CA ALA A 242 8.00 17.01 -3.69
C ALA A 242 8.32 16.27 -2.39
N PHE A 243 7.29 15.93 -1.62
CA PHE A 243 7.44 15.12 -0.41
C PHE A 243 7.93 13.70 -0.75
N GLN A 244 7.37 13.05 -1.75
CA GLN A 244 7.79 11.71 -2.17
C GLN A 244 9.25 11.70 -2.63
N ARG A 245 9.66 12.68 -3.44
CA ARG A 245 11.06 12.83 -3.91
C ARG A 245 12.03 13.08 -2.77
N SER A 246 11.61 13.76 -1.71
CA SER A 246 12.47 13.97 -0.53
C SER A 246 12.61 12.73 0.36
N HIS A 247 11.92 11.63 0.04
CA HIS A 247 11.94 10.40 0.81
C HIS A 247 12.40 9.23 -0.07
N PRO A 248 13.64 8.72 0.09
CA PRO A 248 14.24 7.66 -0.74
C PRO A 248 13.50 6.30 -0.76
N HIS A 249 12.43 6.18 0.03
CA HIS A 249 11.64 4.97 0.22
C HIS A 249 10.21 5.12 -0.30
N LEU A 250 9.86 6.24 -0.94
CA LEU A 250 8.57 6.48 -1.56
C LEU A 250 8.72 6.55 -3.09
N ASP A 251 7.70 6.06 -3.80
CA ASP A 251 7.57 6.30 -5.24
C ASP A 251 7.02 7.72 -5.47
N ASP A 252 7.48 8.40 -6.53
CA ASP A 252 7.10 9.77 -6.89
C ASP A 252 5.92 9.82 -7.88
N ASP A 253 4.86 9.09 -7.55
CA ASP A 253 3.64 8.96 -8.38
C ASP A 253 2.63 10.13 -8.19
N GLY A 254 2.83 10.96 -7.16
CA GLY A 254 1.94 12.05 -6.78
C GLY A 254 0.66 11.56 -6.08
N ILE A 255 0.62 10.30 -5.65
CA ILE A 255 -0.51 9.66 -5.00
C ILE A 255 -0.20 9.44 -3.52
N VAL A 256 -1.11 9.91 -2.66
CA VAL A 256 -0.98 9.70 -1.20
C VAL A 256 -1.44 8.28 -0.84
N GLY A 257 -0.62 7.28 -1.16
CA GLY A 257 -0.81 5.88 -0.78
C GLY A 257 -0.44 5.58 0.68
N PRO A 258 -0.61 4.33 1.15
CA PRO A 258 -0.27 3.95 2.54
C PRO A 258 1.16 4.28 2.95
N ALA A 259 2.14 4.06 2.05
CA ALA A 259 3.55 4.40 2.29
C ALA A 259 3.75 5.90 2.50
N THR A 260 3.17 6.72 1.61
CA THR A 260 3.19 8.19 1.69
C THR A 260 2.49 8.68 2.97
N ARG A 261 1.34 8.12 3.32
CA ARG A 261 0.62 8.44 4.58
C ARG A 261 1.46 8.11 5.82
N ALA A 262 2.07 6.91 5.85
CA ALA A 262 2.92 6.51 6.96
C ALA A 262 4.15 7.41 7.09
N ALA A 263 4.73 7.82 5.96
CA ALA A 263 5.85 8.76 5.93
C ALA A 263 5.43 10.15 6.44
N LEU A 264 4.27 10.68 6.02
CA LEU A 264 3.75 11.97 6.50
C LEU A 264 3.54 11.97 8.02
N ILE A 265 2.94 10.89 8.56
CA ILE A 265 2.73 10.74 10.01
C ILE A 265 4.07 10.70 10.76
N ARG A 266 5.05 9.93 10.25
CA ARG A 266 6.39 9.87 10.85
C ARG A 266 7.07 11.24 10.83
N ALA A 267 7.05 11.93 9.70
CA ALA A 267 7.63 13.26 9.56
C ALA A 267 6.97 14.27 10.52
N MET A 268 5.65 14.19 10.69
CA MET A 268 4.91 15.01 11.66
C MET A 268 5.29 14.74 13.10
N ASN A 269 5.42 13.47 13.48
CA ASN A 269 5.81 13.11 14.84
C ASN A 269 7.24 13.56 15.14
N LEU A 270 8.15 13.45 14.17
CA LEU A 270 9.52 13.96 14.29
C LEU A 270 9.53 15.49 14.46
N ARG A 271 8.75 16.22 13.65
CA ARG A 271 8.61 17.68 13.79
C ARG A 271 8.05 18.08 15.17
N LYS A 272 6.99 17.40 15.65
CA LYS A 272 6.40 17.67 16.97
C LYS A 272 7.40 17.42 18.10
N ARG A 273 8.15 16.32 18.02
CA ARG A 273 9.23 16.01 18.99
C ARG A 273 10.30 17.08 18.97
N ALA A 274 10.76 17.50 17.80
CA ALA A 274 11.75 18.58 17.67
C ALA A 274 11.25 19.91 18.26
N ALA A 275 9.98 20.26 18.05
CA ALA A 275 9.34 21.44 18.63
C ALA A 275 9.20 21.35 20.17
N GLN A 276 8.93 20.17 20.71
CA GLN A 276 8.89 19.92 22.16
C GLN A 276 10.28 20.03 22.79
N THR A 277 11.32 19.53 22.13
CA THR A 277 12.71 19.67 22.61
C THR A 277 13.16 21.13 22.65
N THR A 278 12.75 21.94 21.66
CA THR A 278 13.04 23.39 21.65
C THR A 278 12.25 24.16 22.71
N ALA A 279 11.00 23.78 22.96
CA ALA A 279 10.21 24.37 24.05
C ALA A 279 10.74 24.01 25.46
N ALA A 280 11.25 22.79 25.65
CA ALA A 280 11.87 22.35 26.90
C ALA A 280 13.21 23.06 27.18
N ALA A 281 13.99 23.36 26.15
CA ALA A 281 15.24 24.12 26.27
C ALA A 281 15.02 25.63 26.50
N GLY A 282 13.85 26.17 26.14
CA GLY A 282 13.48 27.57 26.39
C GLY A 282 12.87 27.85 27.77
N GLY A 283 12.64 26.82 28.59
CA GLY A 283 11.97 26.93 29.89
C GLY A 283 12.89 27.19 31.10
N SER A 284 14.21 27.21 30.93
CA SER A 284 15.19 27.45 32.00
C SER A 284 15.78 28.87 31.95
N GLY A 285 14.92 29.87 31.76
CA GLY A 285 15.32 31.28 31.65
C GLY A 285 14.36 32.21 32.38
N GLY A 286 14.30 32.10 33.70
CA GLY A 286 13.66 33.08 34.57
C GLY A 286 14.28 33.00 35.97
N GLY A 287 14.73 34.06 36.60
CA GLY A 287 14.94 35.45 36.19
C GLY A 287 15.85 36.10 37.23
N VAL A 288 16.48 37.22 36.89
CA VAL A 288 17.04 38.14 37.90
C VAL A 288 16.54 39.54 37.58
N ALA A 289 15.88 40.09 38.59
CA ALA A 289 15.27 41.39 38.62
C ALA A 289 16.30 42.49 38.37
N ALA A 290 15.86 43.53 37.66
CA ALA A 290 16.57 44.78 37.54
C ALA A 290 16.61 45.49 38.91
N ALA A 291 17.81 45.75 39.40
CA ALA A 291 18.12 46.83 40.32
C ALA A 291 19.47 47.44 39.93
N ASP A 292 19.54 48.74 40.15
CA ASP A 292 20.38 49.79 39.58
C ASP A 292 21.85 49.84 40.07
N GLN A 293 22.66 50.65 39.37
CA GLN A 293 23.98 51.26 39.69
C GLN A 293 25.30 50.63 39.15
N SER A 294 25.78 51.27 38.07
CA SER A 294 27.15 51.75 37.72
C SER A 294 28.43 50.89 37.88
N PRO A 295 29.47 51.15 37.06
CA PRO A 295 30.40 50.12 36.59
C PRO A 295 31.67 50.02 37.44
N VAL A 296 32.05 48.79 37.81
CA VAL A 296 33.41 48.45 38.20
C VAL A 296 33.97 47.48 37.18
N VAL A 297 35.00 47.95 36.48
CA VAL A 297 35.76 47.22 35.47
C VAL A 297 36.54 46.12 36.16
N ASN A 298 36.18 44.86 35.93
CA ASN A 298 37.07 43.72 36.19
C ASN A 298 37.41 43.06 34.86
N HIS A 299 38.66 43.27 34.46
CA HIS A 299 39.32 42.56 33.39
C HIS A 299 39.30 41.06 33.69
N VAL A 300 38.49 40.29 32.95
CA VAL A 300 38.72 38.85 32.78
C VAL A 300 39.11 38.65 31.33
N THR A 301 40.39 38.34 31.16
CA THR A 301 41.04 37.97 29.92
C THR A 301 40.34 36.78 29.26
N GLY A 302 39.96 36.95 27.99
CA GLY A 302 39.77 35.93 26.95
C GLY A 302 39.16 34.59 27.37
N VAL A 303 37.88 34.39 27.05
CA VAL A 303 37.43 33.07 26.62
C VAL A 303 37.45 33.06 25.09
N ASP A 304 38.54 32.52 24.58
CA ASP A 304 38.76 32.25 23.17
C ASP A 304 37.73 31.21 22.68
N LEU A 305 36.81 31.63 21.81
CA LEU A 305 35.75 30.80 21.25
C LEU A 305 36.24 29.85 20.14
N THR A 306 37.55 29.77 19.87
CA THR A 306 38.06 29.03 18.70
C THR A 306 38.43 27.56 18.97
N ALA A 307 38.51 27.09 20.22
CA ALA A 307 38.94 25.71 20.50
C ALA A 307 37.82 24.69 20.79
N TRP A 308 36.63 25.12 21.23
CA TRP A 308 35.55 24.20 21.62
C TRP A 308 34.47 24.00 20.54
N GLY A 309 34.31 24.96 19.62
CA GLY A 309 33.35 24.85 18.52
C GLY A 309 33.74 23.80 17.46
N VAL A 310 35.04 23.64 17.22
CA VAL A 310 35.58 22.68 16.24
C VAL A 310 35.57 21.25 16.80
N GLY A 311 35.84 21.09 18.10
CA GLY A 311 35.88 19.77 18.76
C GLY A 311 34.52 19.06 18.77
N ILE A 312 33.43 19.79 19.04
CA ILE A 312 32.08 19.22 19.03
C ILE A 312 31.64 18.90 17.59
N GLY A 313 31.97 19.76 16.62
CA GLY A 313 31.70 19.51 15.20
C GLY A 313 32.40 18.26 14.66
N LEU A 314 33.68 18.06 15.00
CA LEU A 314 34.44 16.87 14.62
C LEU A 314 33.93 15.61 15.31
N ALA A 315 33.53 15.67 16.58
CA ALA A 315 32.95 14.53 17.28
C ALA A 315 31.62 14.09 16.65
N VAL A 316 30.75 15.04 16.28
CA VAL A 316 29.49 14.75 15.58
C VAL A 316 29.73 14.16 14.18
N LEU A 317 30.71 14.68 13.44
CA LEU A 317 31.08 14.15 12.13
C LEU A 317 31.73 12.77 12.21
N LEU A 318 32.53 12.48 13.24
CA LEU A 318 33.12 11.17 13.49
C LEU A 318 32.05 10.14 13.88
N VAL A 319 31.10 10.50 14.73
CA VAL A 319 29.98 9.62 15.10
C VAL A 319 29.06 9.40 13.90
N ALA A 320 28.76 10.43 13.12
CA ALA A 320 27.98 10.31 11.89
C ALA A 320 28.71 9.47 10.83
N GLY A 321 30.03 9.65 10.69
CA GLY A 321 30.88 8.89 9.77
C GLY A 321 31.02 7.42 10.18
N ALA A 322 31.20 7.14 11.47
CA ALA A 322 31.23 5.77 12.00
C ALA A 322 29.85 5.09 11.86
N PHE A 323 28.76 5.82 12.12
CA PHE A 323 27.41 5.35 11.88
C PHE A 323 27.16 5.08 10.40
N PHE A 324 27.62 5.95 9.51
CA PHE A 324 27.52 5.78 8.05
C PHE A 324 28.34 4.56 7.60
N ALA A 325 29.60 4.43 8.02
CA ALA A 325 30.46 3.30 7.69
C ALA A 325 29.90 1.96 8.23
N TRP A 326 29.30 1.96 9.41
CA TRP A 326 28.59 0.80 9.96
C TRP A 326 27.31 0.48 9.18
N ARG A 327 26.53 1.50 8.81
CA ARG A 327 25.24 1.40 8.09
C ARG A 327 25.38 0.93 6.65
N TYR A 328 26.51 1.24 6.01
CA TYR A 328 26.86 0.96 4.61
C TYR A 328 28.05 0.00 4.48
N ARG A 329 28.39 -0.74 5.55
CA ARG A 329 29.54 -1.65 5.62
C ARG A 329 29.60 -2.64 4.46
N ASP A 330 28.46 -3.16 4.04
CA ASP A 330 28.39 -4.18 3.00
C ASP A 330 28.53 -3.58 1.59
N GLU A 331 28.05 -2.36 1.36
CA GLU A 331 28.17 -1.64 0.08
C GLU A 331 29.60 -1.12 -0.15
N ILE A 332 30.27 -0.65 0.91
CA ILE A 332 31.67 -0.22 0.87
C ILE A 332 32.61 -1.41 0.57
N ARG A 333 32.32 -2.59 1.13
CA ARG A 333 33.06 -3.83 0.81
C ARG A 333 32.92 -4.25 -0.66
N HIS A 334 31.75 -4.03 -1.26
CA HIS A 334 31.53 -4.33 -2.68
C HIS A 334 32.20 -3.35 -3.63
N LEU A 335 32.43 -2.10 -3.20
CA LEU A 335 33.16 -1.09 -3.97
C LEU A 335 34.68 -1.25 -3.86
N LEU A 336 35.19 -1.59 -2.67
CA LEU A 336 36.63 -1.83 -2.44
C LEU A 336 37.11 -3.19 -2.95
N GLY A 337 36.21 -4.16 -3.19
CA GLY A 337 36.54 -5.43 -3.84
C GLY A 337 36.59 -5.37 -5.37
N ARG A 338 36.42 -4.18 -5.98
CA ARG A 338 36.51 -3.93 -7.43
C ARG A 338 37.58 -2.89 -7.81
N LEU A 339 38.36 -2.42 -6.85
CA LEU A 339 39.62 -1.70 -7.07
C LEU A 339 40.78 -2.68 -6.91
#